data_AF-A0A2E4A9N0-F1
#
_entry.id   AF-A0A2E4A9N0-F1
#
_cell.length_a   1.000
_cell.length_b   1.000
_cell.length_c   1.000
_cell.angle_alpha   90.00
_cell.angle_beta   90.00
_cell.angle_gamma   90.00
#
_symmetry.space_group_name_H-M   'P 1'
#
loop_
_entity.id
_entity.type
_entity.pdbx_description
1 polymer ?
#
loop_
_entity_poly.entity_id
_entity_poly.type
_entity_poly.pdbx_seq_one_letter_code
_entity_poly.pdbx_strand_id
1 'polypeptide(L)'
;TLQPDYAEIIVLPGKGYEGIGAEQYQAEFDDATKSGTGEIENLVCGDYWANSGPTGTLDDFFEITLNEDISFRLGVITDTTPDGPPGLMWESSRAIKITGPNDIESELVDAVGIDEEWRNADVDYVIFEISGNAGDVFTVWGENDERWEANALGGIFFDPSVSTLFSINEIIQDHETGAVTIEFNSSKGAVYGIEASSDLIVWDELDDGVIGEEEITLYVDDIMGPENKGTLFYRIRKFE
;
A
#
# COMPACT_ATOMS: atom_id res chain seq x y z
N THR A 1 -9.36 11.35 11.89
CA THR A 1 -8.28 10.78 11.06
C THR A 1 -8.93 10.22 9.83
N LEU A 2 -8.47 10.63 8.65
CA LEU A 2 -8.74 9.86 7.42
C LEU A 2 -8.00 8.52 7.61
N GLN A 3 -8.70 7.41 7.40
CA GLN A 3 -8.17 6.05 7.56
C GLN A 3 -8.73 5.22 6.41
N PRO A 4 -7.95 4.28 5.85
CA PRO A 4 -8.48 3.37 4.85
C PRO A 4 -9.56 2.46 5.46
N ASP A 5 -10.57 2.06 4.68
CA ASP A 5 -11.65 1.20 5.18
C ASP A 5 -11.13 -0.16 5.71
N TYR A 6 -9.99 -0.62 5.18
CA TYR A 6 -9.34 -1.88 5.54
C TYR A 6 -8.45 -1.82 6.79
N ALA A 7 -8.23 -0.64 7.40
CA ALA A 7 -7.43 -0.54 8.62
C ALA A 7 -7.87 0.59 9.56
N GLU A 8 -7.82 0.33 10.87
CA GLU A 8 -7.98 1.33 11.92
C GLU A 8 -6.61 1.83 12.39
N ILE A 9 -6.46 3.16 12.51
CA ILE A 9 -5.23 3.80 13.00
C ILE A 9 -5.47 4.40 14.39
N ILE A 10 -4.65 4.01 15.36
CA ILE A 10 -4.75 4.50 16.75
C ILE A 10 -3.44 5.15 17.16
N VAL A 11 -3.50 6.45 17.45
CA VAL A 11 -2.35 7.19 18.01
C VAL A 11 -2.10 6.74 19.44
N LEU A 12 -0.85 6.41 19.75
CA LEU A 12 -0.50 5.85 21.04
C LEU A 12 -0.42 6.92 22.15
N PRO A 13 -0.62 6.54 23.42
CA PRO A 13 -0.64 7.48 24.53
C PRO A 13 0.65 8.30 24.64
N GLY A 14 0.51 9.62 24.77
CA GLY A 14 1.65 10.53 24.91
C GLY A 14 2.26 10.98 23.58
N LYS A 15 1.65 10.61 22.45
CA LYS A 15 1.99 11.10 21.11
C LYS A 15 1.00 12.18 20.66
N GLY A 16 1.50 13.12 19.88
CA GLY A 16 0.73 14.17 19.23
C GLY A 16 0.29 13.75 17.83
N TYR A 17 -0.87 14.24 17.41
CA TYR A 17 -1.33 14.20 16.03
C TYR A 17 -1.80 15.60 15.65
N GLU A 18 -1.17 16.20 14.64
CA GLU A 18 -1.42 17.60 14.29
C GLU A 18 -2.41 17.78 13.14
N GLY A 19 -2.78 16.68 12.47
CA GLY A 19 -3.71 16.70 11.35
C GLY A 19 -3.03 16.79 9.99
N ILE A 20 -3.86 16.84 8.95
CA ILE A 20 -3.43 16.97 7.55
C ILE A 20 -3.16 18.44 7.25
N GLY A 21 -2.00 18.75 6.67
CA GLY A 21 -1.61 20.12 6.34
C GLY A 21 -1.16 20.95 7.55
N ALA A 22 -0.73 20.29 8.64
CA ALA A 22 -0.22 20.94 9.84
C ALA A 22 1.06 21.76 9.56
N GLU A 23 1.92 21.24 8.68
CA GLU A 23 3.12 21.91 8.19
C GLU A 23 2.83 22.68 6.89
N GLN A 24 3.34 23.91 6.73
CA GLN A 24 3.12 24.70 5.50
C GLN A 24 3.64 24.01 4.24
N TYR A 25 4.62 23.13 4.40
CA TYR A 25 5.18 22.33 3.31
C TYR A 25 4.37 21.07 3.04
N GLN A 26 3.53 20.56 3.98
CA GLN A 26 2.61 19.42 3.75
C GLN A 26 1.71 19.62 2.51
N ALA A 27 1.42 20.87 2.12
CA ALA A 27 0.67 21.18 0.91
C ALA A 27 1.42 20.94 -0.42
N GLU A 28 2.76 20.87 -0.41
CA GLU A 28 3.56 20.42 -1.57
C GLU A 28 3.62 18.88 -1.66
N PHE A 29 3.29 18.16 -0.58
CA PHE A 29 3.19 16.69 -0.55
C PHE A 29 1.94 16.16 -1.27
N ASP A 30 0.97 17.03 -1.61
CA ASP A 30 -0.12 16.75 -2.54
C ASP A 30 0.33 16.72 -4.03
N ASP A 31 1.58 17.13 -4.35
CA ASP A 31 2.11 17.17 -5.72
C ASP A 31 2.94 15.93 -6.10
N ALA A 32 3.51 15.19 -5.14
CA ALA A 32 4.21 13.91 -5.39
C ALA A 32 3.26 12.77 -5.85
N THR A 33 1.95 12.95 -5.70
CA THR A 33 0.91 12.03 -6.19
C THR A 33 0.39 12.41 -7.59
N LYS A 34 0.93 13.45 -8.24
CA LYS A 34 0.45 13.95 -9.56
C LYS A 34 1.20 13.45 -10.80
N SER A 35 1.93 12.33 -10.74
CA SER A 35 2.42 11.67 -11.96
C SER A 35 1.83 10.27 -12.15
N GLY A 36 0.51 10.18 -12.30
CA GLY A 36 -0.19 8.99 -12.76
C GLY A 36 -1.68 9.27 -12.95
N THR A 37 -2.31 8.73 -13.99
CA THR A 37 -3.75 8.94 -14.28
C THR A 37 -4.69 8.08 -13.41
N GLY A 38 -4.22 7.61 -12.25
CA GLY A 38 -5.03 6.92 -11.25
C GLY A 38 -5.38 7.88 -10.11
N GLU A 39 -6.59 7.79 -9.57
CA GLU A 39 -6.99 8.55 -8.40
C GLU A 39 -6.11 8.18 -7.20
N ILE A 40 -5.25 9.09 -6.74
CA ILE A 40 -4.71 9.06 -5.37
C ILE A 40 -5.48 10.13 -4.59
N GLU A 41 -6.76 9.86 -4.33
CA GLU A 41 -7.55 10.70 -3.43
C GLU A 41 -7.13 10.43 -1.98
N ASN A 42 -6.38 11.38 -1.40
CA ASN A 42 -6.35 11.69 0.04
C ASN A 42 -5.89 10.56 1.01
N LEU A 43 -4.64 10.12 0.92
CA LEU A 43 -4.12 9.08 1.84
C LEU A 43 -3.04 9.55 2.81
N VAL A 44 -2.64 10.83 2.81
CA VAL A 44 -1.71 11.36 3.82
C VAL A 44 -2.41 11.50 5.17
N CYS A 45 -2.11 10.63 6.12
CA CYS A 45 -2.68 10.63 7.46
C CYS A 45 -1.86 11.51 8.42
N GLY A 46 -1.70 12.80 8.14
CA GLY A 46 -1.21 13.85 9.06
C GLY A 46 0.14 13.66 9.79
N ASP A 47 0.55 14.70 10.50
CA ASP A 47 1.82 14.74 11.26
C ASP A 47 1.69 14.05 12.63
N TYR A 48 2.71 13.29 13.04
CA TYR A 48 2.81 12.65 14.34
C TYR A 48 4.10 13.04 15.04
N TRP A 49 4.01 13.41 16.32
CA TRP A 49 5.19 13.80 17.10
C TRP A 49 5.20 13.22 18.52
N ALA A 50 6.40 13.11 19.09
CA ALA A 50 6.67 12.77 20.48
C ALA A 50 7.72 13.74 21.04
N ASN A 51 7.70 13.99 22.36
CA ASN A 51 8.79 14.72 22.98
C ASN A 51 10.11 13.95 22.78
N SER A 52 11.13 14.63 22.27
CA SER A 52 12.39 13.96 21.92
C SER A 52 13.11 13.38 23.14
N GLY A 53 13.74 12.24 22.92
CA GLY A 53 14.61 11.52 23.84
C GLY A 53 16.07 11.47 23.35
N PRO A 54 16.95 10.73 24.06
CA PRO A 54 18.32 10.53 23.62
C PRO A 54 18.41 9.88 22.22
N THR A 55 19.42 10.24 21.44
CA THR A 55 19.64 9.61 20.12
C THR A 55 19.72 8.09 20.23
N GLY A 56 19.00 7.39 19.36
CA GLY A 56 18.95 5.93 19.33
C GLY A 56 17.82 5.30 20.15
N THR A 57 17.01 6.08 20.87
CA THR A 57 15.78 5.57 21.47
C THR A 57 14.64 5.54 20.46
N LEU A 58 13.73 4.57 20.58
CA LEU A 58 12.56 4.45 19.71
C LEU A 58 11.30 4.96 20.42
N ASP A 59 10.49 5.72 19.68
CA ASP A 59 9.12 6.05 20.06
C ASP A 59 8.13 5.31 19.16
N ASP A 60 7.05 4.82 19.76
CA ASP A 60 5.88 4.20 19.14
C ASP A 60 4.82 5.25 18.81
N PHE A 61 4.60 5.56 17.53
CA PHE A 61 3.70 6.67 17.17
C PHE A 61 2.23 6.24 17.14
N PHE A 62 1.94 5.16 16.42
CA PHE A 62 0.59 4.68 16.24
C PHE A 62 0.58 3.18 15.93
N GLU A 63 -0.60 2.58 16.13
CA GLU A 63 -0.91 1.22 15.72
C GLU A 63 -1.84 1.22 14.52
N ILE A 64 -1.66 0.25 13.62
CA ILE A 64 -2.51 -0.07 12.49
C ILE A 64 -3.14 -1.43 12.80
N THR A 65 -4.45 -1.49 12.98
CA THR A 65 -5.21 -2.74 13.13
C THR A 65 -5.91 -3.06 11.83
N LEU A 66 -5.66 -4.24 11.25
CA LEU A 66 -6.32 -4.64 10.01
C LEU A 66 -7.76 -5.07 10.24
N ASN A 67 -8.68 -4.59 9.41
CA ASN A 67 -10.10 -4.98 9.46
C ASN A 67 -10.40 -6.20 8.57
N GLU A 68 -9.52 -6.49 7.62
CA GLU A 68 -9.63 -7.61 6.67
C GLU A 68 -8.25 -8.16 6.31
N ASP A 69 -8.23 -9.31 5.62
CA ASP A 69 -7.00 -9.92 5.11
C ASP A 69 -6.50 -9.12 3.91
N ILE A 70 -5.34 -8.48 4.01
CA ILE A 70 -4.88 -7.55 2.99
C ILE A 70 -3.34 -7.46 2.92
N SER A 71 -2.86 -7.00 1.77
CA SER A 71 -1.51 -6.44 1.63
C SER A 71 -1.60 -4.99 1.17
N PHE A 72 -0.73 -4.13 1.68
CA PHE A 72 -0.67 -2.73 1.28
C PHE A 72 0.74 -2.18 1.48
N ARG A 73 1.03 -1.10 0.78
CA ARG A 73 2.25 -0.34 0.97
C ARG A 73 1.99 0.78 1.97
N LEU A 74 2.84 0.88 2.98
CA LEU A 74 2.89 2.02 3.89
C LEU A 74 4.11 2.88 3.54
N GLY A 75 3.89 4.14 3.19
CA GLY A 75 4.95 5.13 3.13
C GLY A 75 4.97 5.98 4.39
N VAL A 76 6.15 6.23 4.93
CA VAL A 76 6.40 7.13 6.07
C VAL A 76 7.30 8.24 5.58
N ILE A 77 6.82 9.48 5.67
CA ILE A 77 7.54 10.68 5.26
C ILE A 77 8.51 11.06 6.38
N THR A 78 9.78 11.21 6.04
CA THR A 78 10.86 11.33 7.03
C THR A 78 11.62 12.65 6.99
N ASP A 79 11.58 13.37 5.88
CA ASP A 79 12.09 14.74 5.79
C ASP A 79 10.96 15.75 5.98
N THR A 80 10.99 16.43 7.12
CA THR A 80 10.14 17.57 7.52
C THR A 80 10.99 18.83 7.68
N THR A 81 12.20 18.85 7.12
CA THR A 81 13.10 19.97 7.33
C THR A 81 12.65 21.14 6.47
N PRO A 82 12.29 22.29 7.06
CA PRO A 82 11.91 23.43 6.25
C PRO A 82 13.17 24.06 5.66
N ASP A 83 13.13 24.38 4.36
CA ASP A 83 14.11 25.28 3.77
C ASP A 83 13.81 26.71 4.24
N GLY A 84 14.27 27.06 5.45
CA GLY A 84 14.31 28.43 5.98
C GLY A 84 12.95 29.16 6.12
N PRO A 85 12.55 29.48 7.36
CA PRO A 85 13.11 30.65 8.01
C PRO A 85 13.76 30.33 9.37
N PRO A 86 14.57 31.24 9.92
CA PRO A 86 15.08 31.11 11.29
C PRO A 86 13.92 30.95 12.28
N GLY A 87 13.86 29.81 12.97
CA GLY A 87 12.92 29.56 14.06
C GLY A 87 11.82 28.53 13.80
N LEU A 88 11.82 27.83 12.66
CA LEU A 88 11.08 26.57 12.57
C LEU A 88 11.86 25.48 13.32
N MET A 89 11.13 24.71 14.13
CA MET A 89 11.67 23.65 14.96
C MET A 89 11.95 22.44 14.07
N TRP A 90 13.03 21.73 14.35
CA TRP A 90 13.39 20.52 13.62
C TRP A 90 12.71 19.35 14.31
N GLU A 91 11.89 18.59 13.58
CA GLU A 91 11.10 17.49 14.13
C GLU A 91 11.10 16.32 13.14
N SER A 92 12.01 15.36 13.29
CA SER A 92 12.12 14.23 12.35
C SER A 92 12.78 13.03 13.02
N SER A 93 12.24 11.84 12.76
CA SER A 93 12.87 10.58 13.10
C SER A 93 14.10 10.32 12.23
N ARG A 94 15.18 9.82 12.83
CA ARG A 94 16.41 9.44 12.09
C ARG A 94 16.25 8.18 11.27
N ALA A 95 15.37 7.30 11.72
CA ALA A 95 15.13 6.00 11.12
C ALA A 95 13.75 5.47 11.53
N ILE A 96 13.17 4.61 10.71
CA ILE A 96 11.82 4.08 10.89
C ILE A 96 11.86 2.55 11.07
N LYS A 97 11.01 2.02 11.95
CA LYS A 97 10.83 0.57 12.15
C LYS A 97 9.35 0.23 12.23
N ILE A 98 8.97 -0.98 11.81
CA ILE A 98 7.66 -1.55 12.05
C ILE A 98 7.80 -2.82 12.90
N THR A 99 6.93 -2.95 13.89
CA THR A 99 6.70 -4.23 14.58
C THR A 99 5.33 -4.75 14.18
N GLY A 100 5.25 -5.98 13.68
CA GLY A 100 4.02 -6.67 13.34
C GLY A 100 3.58 -7.67 14.41
N PRO A 101 2.56 -8.49 14.11
CA PRO A 101 2.03 -9.48 15.05
C PRO A 101 3.10 -10.50 15.47
N ASN A 102 3.02 -10.98 16.72
CA ASN A 102 3.97 -11.91 17.34
C ASN A 102 5.41 -11.36 17.49
N ASP A 103 5.54 -10.04 17.68
CA ASP A 103 6.83 -9.35 17.88
C ASP A 103 7.80 -9.52 16.70
N ILE A 104 7.27 -9.73 15.49
CA ILE A 104 8.08 -9.74 14.27
C ILE A 104 8.47 -8.29 13.98
N GLU A 105 9.76 -8.00 13.93
CA GLU A 105 10.26 -6.65 13.69
C GLU A 105 10.91 -6.54 12.30
N SER A 106 10.70 -5.41 11.64
CA SER A 106 11.54 -4.99 10.52
C SER A 106 12.94 -4.61 11.03
N GLU A 107 13.89 -4.54 10.11
CA GLU A 107 15.11 -3.77 10.38
C GLU A 107 14.76 -2.29 10.58
N LEU A 108 15.66 -1.57 11.26
CA LEU A 108 15.57 -0.13 11.39
C LEU A 108 16.09 0.50 10.10
N VAL A 109 15.23 1.22 9.38
CA VAL A 109 15.54 1.79 8.07
C VAL A 109 16.01 3.24 8.24
N ASP A 110 17.26 3.49 7.87
CA ASP A 110 17.86 4.83 7.86
C ASP A 110 17.02 5.78 6.99
N ALA A 111 16.71 6.94 7.55
CA ALA A 111 15.88 7.95 6.92
C ALA A 111 16.63 9.27 6.69
N VAL A 112 17.93 9.32 6.98
CA VAL A 112 18.76 10.53 6.83
C VAL A 112 19.91 10.38 5.83
N GLY A 113 20.28 9.14 5.53
CA GLY A 113 21.36 8.83 4.60
C GLY A 113 22.75 9.01 5.20
N ILE A 114 23.77 8.61 4.43
CA ILE A 114 25.17 8.73 4.86
C ILE A 114 25.51 10.21 4.96
N ASP A 115 26.11 10.61 6.10
CA ASP A 115 26.48 12.00 6.38
C ASP A 115 25.29 13.00 6.27
N GLU A 116 24.05 12.52 6.49
CA GLU A 116 22.83 13.34 6.48
C GLU A 116 22.48 13.95 5.11
N GLU A 117 22.88 13.27 4.03
CA GLU A 117 22.69 13.74 2.65
C GLU A 117 21.22 13.83 2.19
N TRP A 118 20.30 13.11 2.83
CA TRP A 118 18.84 13.17 2.57
C TRP A 118 18.12 14.21 3.45
N ARG A 119 18.86 15.11 4.10
CA ARG A 119 18.29 16.27 4.80
C ARG A 119 18.47 17.51 3.95
N ASN A 120 17.75 17.54 2.85
CA ASN A 120 17.90 18.52 1.79
C ASN A 120 16.61 19.31 1.52
N ALA A 121 15.60 19.14 2.38
CA ALA A 121 14.26 19.69 2.20
C ALA A 121 13.54 19.16 0.95
N ASP A 122 14.02 18.06 0.36
CA ASP A 122 13.27 17.27 -0.59
C ASP A 122 12.44 16.22 0.16
N VAL A 123 11.40 15.69 -0.49
CA VAL A 123 10.55 14.67 0.14
C VAL A 123 11.24 13.32 0.13
N ASP A 124 11.63 12.86 1.32
CA ASP A 124 12.08 11.49 1.53
C ASP A 124 11.03 10.63 2.25
N TYR A 125 10.98 9.37 1.84
CA TYR A 125 10.07 8.38 2.38
C TYR A 125 10.77 7.06 2.65
N VAL A 126 10.36 6.41 3.74
CA VAL A 126 10.60 4.99 3.96
C VAL A 126 9.35 4.22 3.57
N ILE A 127 9.52 3.19 2.74
CA ILE A 127 8.44 2.34 2.25
C ILE A 127 8.49 0.97 2.93
N PHE A 128 7.34 0.50 3.39
CA PHE A 128 7.13 -0.86 3.89
C PHE A 128 6.03 -1.55 3.09
N GLU A 129 6.25 -2.82 2.75
CA GLU A 129 5.20 -3.72 2.25
C GLU A 129 4.66 -4.50 3.45
N ILE A 130 3.37 -4.34 3.75
CA ILE A 130 2.69 -4.95 4.90
C ILE A 130 1.67 -5.96 4.37
N SER A 131 1.69 -7.16 4.94
CA SER A 131 0.69 -8.20 4.69
C SER A 131 0.25 -8.78 6.03
N GLY A 132 -1.06 -8.95 6.23
CA GLY A 132 -1.62 -9.51 7.45
C GLY A 132 -3.07 -9.96 7.28
N ASN A 133 -3.58 -10.58 8.33
CA ASN A 133 -4.97 -11.01 8.42
C ASN A 133 -5.79 -10.00 9.24
N ALA A 134 -7.11 -10.08 9.13
CA ALA A 134 -8.03 -9.32 9.96
C ALA A 134 -7.71 -9.49 11.46
N GLY A 135 -7.54 -8.38 12.17
CA GLY A 135 -7.18 -8.32 13.59
C GLY A 135 -5.68 -8.29 13.87
N ASP A 136 -4.81 -8.45 12.88
CA ASP A 136 -3.38 -8.23 13.05
C ASP A 136 -3.10 -6.75 13.35
N VAL A 137 -2.14 -6.50 14.26
CA VAL A 137 -1.74 -5.15 14.70
C VAL A 137 -0.29 -4.90 14.34
N PHE A 138 -0.03 -3.74 13.73
CA PHE A 138 1.31 -3.26 13.39
C PHE A 138 1.58 -1.94 14.11
N THR A 139 2.73 -1.79 14.74
CA THR A 139 3.17 -0.55 15.39
C THR A 139 4.25 0.11 14.56
N VAL A 140 4.11 1.42 14.30
CA VAL A 140 5.10 2.22 13.59
C VAL A 140 5.94 3.01 14.59
N TRP A 141 7.26 2.91 14.42
CA TRP A 141 8.25 3.47 15.32
C TRP A 141 9.18 4.44 14.59
N GLY A 142 9.65 5.45 15.31
CA GLY A 142 10.71 6.34 14.83
C GLY A 142 11.84 6.49 15.84
N GLU A 143 13.07 6.50 15.34
CA GLU A 143 14.28 6.70 16.13
C GLU A 143 14.55 8.17 16.42
N ASN A 144 14.80 8.47 17.69
CA ASN A 144 15.10 9.81 18.18
C ASN A 144 16.43 10.35 17.67
N ASP A 145 16.46 11.67 17.55
CA ASP A 145 17.67 12.48 17.45
C ASP A 145 17.66 13.52 18.56
N GLU A 146 18.64 13.48 19.46
CA GLU A 146 18.71 14.42 20.59
C GLU A 146 18.94 15.87 20.16
N ARG A 147 19.30 16.10 18.89
CA ARG A 147 19.45 17.43 18.30
C ARG A 147 18.10 18.13 18.11
N TRP A 148 17.01 17.38 18.09
CA TRP A 148 15.65 17.83 17.79
C TRP A 148 14.78 17.94 19.04
N GLU A 149 13.85 18.89 19.03
CA GLU A 149 12.94 19.12 20.16
C GLU A 149 11.81 18.07 20.19
N ALA A 150 11.47 17.52 19.02
CA ALA A 150 10.54 16.41 18.87
C ALA A 150 11.09 15.32 17.94
N ASN A 151 10.67 14.10 18.21
CA ASN A 151 10.76 12.98 17.28
C ASN A 151 9.46 12.94 16.48
N ALA A 152 9.51 12.96 15.15
CA ALA A 152 8.29 13.11 14.35
C ALA A 152 8.32 12.39 13.01
N LEU A 153 7.12 12.13 12.50
CA LEU A 153 6.83 11.54 11.20
C LEU A 153 6.04 12.57 10.40
N GLY A 154 6.61 13.09 9.31
CA GLY A 154 6.04 14.20 8.53
C GLY A 154 4.73 13.88 7.81
N GLY A 155 4.31 12.62 7.88
CA GLY A 155 3.11 12.10 7.29
C GLY A 155 3.26 10.60 7.03
N ILE A 156 2.14 9.93 6.85
CA ILE A 156 2.11 8.55 6.38
C ILE A 156 1.09 8.43 5.26
N PHE A 157 1.34 7.58 4.27
CA PHE A 157 0.33 7.24 3.28
C PHE A 157 0.14 5.73 3.18
N PHE A 158 -1.11 5.35 2.98
CA PHE A 158 -1.50 3.98 2.71
C PHE A 158 -1.74 3.89 1.21
N ASP A 159 -0.96 3.07 0.54
CA ASP A 159 -1.16 2.73 -0.87
C ASP A 159 -1.72 1.31 -0.88
N PRO A 160 -3.06 1.13 -0.94
CA PRO A 160 -3.64 -0.19 -0.96
C PRO A 160 -3.02 -0.95 -2.12
N SER A 161 -2.48 -2.13 -1.84
CA SER A 161 -2.32 -3.07 -2.93
C SER A 161 -3.74 -3.43 -3.32
N VAL A 162 -4.26 -2.81 -4.39
CA VAL A 162 -5.47 -3.26 -5.10
C VAL A 162 -5.36 -4.77 -5.15
N SER A 163 -6.12 -5.52 -4.33
CA SER A 163 -5.85 -6.94 -4.01
C SER A 163 -4.94 -7.62 -5.03
N THR A 164 -3.62 -7.63 -4.78
CA THR A 164 -2.62 -7.86 -5.85
C THR A 164 -2.46 -9.33 -6.20
N LEU A 165 -3.13 -10.23 -5.48
CA LEU A 165 -3.29 -11.59 -5.94
C LEU A 165 -4.38 -11.58 -7.02
N PHE A 166 -3.91 -11.32 -8.23
CA PHE A 166 -4.61 -11.73 -9.43
C PHE A 166 -4.93 -13.22 -9.31
N SER A 167 -6.22 -13.51 -9.07
CA SER A 167 -6.75 -14.86 -8.91
C SER A 167 -8.01 -15.03 -9.72
N ILE A 168 -8.22 -16.25 -10.21
CA ILE A 168 -9.54 -16.69 -10.63
C ILE A 168 -10.32 -17.01 -9.34
N ASN A 169 -11.42 -16.32 -9.14
CA ASN A 169 -12.26 -16.42 -7.94
C ASN A 169 -13.28 -17.55 -8.09
N GLU A 170 -13.92 -17.64 -9.26
CA GLU A 170 -14.95 -18.62 -9.54
C GLU A 170 -14.94 -19.06 -11.02
N ILE A 171 -15.32 -20.32 -11.26
CA ILE A 171 -15.57 -20.87 -12.60
C ILE A 171 -16.94 -21.57 -12.58
N ILE A 172 -17.88 -21.04 -13.36
CA ILE A 172 -19.27 -21.52 -13.41
C ILE A 172 -19.54 -22.06 -14.80
N GLN A 173 -19.91 -23.34 -14.91
CA GLN A 173 -20.35 -23.93 -16.16
C GLN A 173 -21.88 -23.91 -16.27
N ASP A 174 -22.40 -23.40 -17.38
CA ASP A 174 -23.80 -23.53 -17.75
C ASP A 174 -24.06 -24.95 -18.29
N HIS A 175 -24.95 -25.69 -17.62
CA HIS A 175 -25.24 -27.09 -17.96
C HIS A 175 -26.09 -27.28 -19.23
N GLU A 176 -26.76 -26.23 -19.72
CA GLU A 176 -27.60 -26.29 -20.92
C GLU A 176 -26.78 -25.99 -22.18
N THR A 177 -25.91 -25.00 -22.10
CA THR A 177 -25.12 -24.48 -23.24
C THR A 177 -23.68 -24.99 -23.24
N GLY A 178 -23.14 -25.38 -22.09
CA GLY A 178 -21.73 -25.73 -21.91
C GLY A 178 -20.81 -24.52 -21.75
N ALA A 179 -21.32 -23.29 -21.86
CA ALA A 179 -20.53 -22.08 -21.69
C ALA A 179 -19.95 -21.97 -20.27
N VAL A 180 -18.79 -21.34 -20.15
CA VAL A 180 -18.10 -21.19 -18.86
C VAL A 180 -17.91 -19.71 -18.54
N THR A 181 -18.41 -19.28 -17.38
CA THR A 181 -18.15 -17.94 -16.84
C THR A 181 -16.98 -18.01 -15.86
N ILE A 182 -16.01 -17.12 -16.04
CA ILE A 182 -14.81 -17.00 -15.23
C ILE A 182 -14.84 -15.65 -14.54
N GLU A 183 -14.78 -15.67 -13.21
CA GLU A 183 -14.67 -14.47 -12.39
C GLU A 183 -13.23 -14.32 -11.90
N PHE A 184 -12.64 -13.13 -12.04
CA PHE A 184 -11.29 -12.87 -11.58
C PHE A 184 -11.10 -11.44 -11.08
N ASN A 185 -10.14 -11.27 -10.16
CA ASN A 185 -9.74 -9.95 -9.68
C ASN A 185 -9.07 -9.18 -10.81
N SER A 186 -9.54 -7.96 -11.05
CA SER A 186 -9.08 -7.12 -12.16
C SER A 186 -8.67 -5.74 -11.68
N SER A 187 -8.17 -4.91 -12.59
CA SER A 187 -7.90 -3.49 -12.37
C SER A 187 -8.56 -2.73 -13.51
N LYS A 188 -9.20 -1.61 -13.21
CA LYS A 188 -9.89 -0.80 -14.22
C LYS A 188 -8.97 -0.40 -15.36
N GLY A 189 -9.39 -0.69 -16.59
CA GLY A 189 -8.65 -0.31 -17.79
C GLY A 189 -7.40 -1.14 -18.08
N ALA A 190 -7.00 -2.08 -17.21
CA ALA A 190 -5.95 -3.05 -17.53
C ALA A 190 -6.45 -4.06 -18.57
N VAL A 191 -5.53 -4.58 -19.39
CA VAL A 191 -5.84 -5.55 -20.45
C VAL A 191 -5.44 -6.94 -20.01
N TYR A 192 -6.33 -7.91 -20.23
CA TYR A 192 -6.14 -9.30 -19.83
C TYR A 192 -6.28 -10.23 -21.05
N GLY A 193 -5.38 -11.22 -21.09
CA GLY A 193 -5.48 -12.36 -22.00
C GLY A 193 -6.00 -13.59 -21.26
N ILE A 194 -6.91 -14.33 -21.89
CA ILE A 194 -7.57 -15.51 -21.36
C ILE A 194 -7.30 -16.67 -22.29
N GLU A 195 -6.83 -17.78 -21.73
CA GLU A 195 -6.45 -18.97 -22.47
C GLU A 195 -7.05 -20.21 -21.81
N ALA A 196 -7.38 -21.20 -22.63
CA ALA A 196 -7.88 -22.50 -22.21
C ALA A 196 -6.95 -23.62 -22.65
N SER A 197 -6.96 -24.72 -21.90
CA SER A 197 -6.20 -25.92 -22.24
C SER A 197 -6.96 -27.17 -21.82
N SER A 198 -6.82 -28.25 -22.60
CA SER A 198 -7.32 -29.58 -22.24
C SER A 198 -6.26 -30.49 -21.62
N ASP A 199 -4.97 -30.11 -21.71
CA ASP A 199 -3.84 -30.97 -21.32
C ASP A 199 -2.74 -30.26 -20.51
N LEU A 200 -2.91 -28.97 -20.18
CA LEU A 200 -1.94 -28.08 -19.52
C LEU A 200 -0.62 -27.85 -20.31
N ILE A 201 -0.52 -28.35 -21.53
CA ILE A 201 0.67 -28.24 -22.40
C ILE A 201 0.40 -27.24 -23.52
N VAL A 202 -0.67 -27.45 -24.27
CA VAL A 202 -1.11 -26.56 -25.36
C VAL A 202 -2.20 -25.65 -24.83
N TRP A 203 -2.01 -24.34 -25.04
CA TRP A 203 -2.93 -23.30 -24.58
C TRP A 203 -3.47 -22.57 -25.79
N ASP A 204 -4.80 -22.62 -25.94
CA ASP A 204 -5.53 -21.92 -26.98
C ASP A 204 -5.99 -20.56 -26.43
N GLU A 205 -5.74 -19.52 -27.20
CA GLU A 205 -6.16 -18.15 -26.88
C GLU A 205 -7.66 -17.99 -27.10
N LEU A 206 -8.38 -17.53 -26.08
CA LEU A 206 -9.80 -17.22 -26.16
C LEU A 206 -10.01 -15.73 -26.48
N ASP A 207 -9.28 -14.86 -25.79
CA ASP A 207 -9.30 -13.40 -25.96
C ASP A 207 -8.00 -12.80 -25.40
N ASP A 208 -7.41 -11.81 -26.05
CA ASP A 208 -6.20 -11.09 -25.62
C ASP A 208 -6.45 -9.60 -25.27
N GLY A 209 -7.70 -9.17 -25.27
CA GLY A 209 -8.12 -7.78 -25.17
C GLY A 209 -9.15 -7.49 -24.08
N VAL A 210 -9.33 -8.37 -23.10
CA VAL A 210 -10.36 -8.19 -22.06
C VAL A 210 -10.00 -7.02 -21.16
N ILE A 211 -10.85 -5.98 -21.13
CA ILE A 211 -10.62 -4.79 -20.32
C ILE A 211 -11.19 -4.98 -18.92
N GLY A 212 -10.36 -4.79 -17.90
CA GLY A 212 -10.77 -4.91 -16.50
C GLY A 212 -11.74 -3.81 -16.06
N GLU A 213 -12.73 -4.16 -15.24
CA GLU A 213 -13.79 -3.22 -14.82
C GLU A 213 -13.43 -2.42 -13.57
N GLU A 214 -12.89 -3.02 -12.49
CA GLU A 214 -12.22 -2.33 -11.37
C GLU A 214 -11.69 -3.32 -10.33
N GLU A 215 -12.62 -4.08 -9.73
CA GLU A 215 -12.34 -5.07 -8.68
C GLU A 215 -12.49 -6.48 -9.26
N ILE A 216 -13.59 -6.73 -9.96
CA ILE A 216 -13.94 -8.03 -10.54
C ILE A 216 -14.25 -7.84 -12.01
N THR A 217 -13.74 -8.75 -12.85
CA THR A 217 -14.15 -8.87 -14.25
C THR A 217 -14.73 -10.26 -14.49
N LEU A 218 -15.82 -10.30 -15.25
CA LEU A 218 -16.45 -11.53 -15.71
C LEU A 218 -16.11 -11.74 -17.19
N TYR A 219 -15.62 -12.93 -17.50
CA TYR A 219 -15.45 -13.37 -18.88
C TYR A 219 -16.27 -14.62 -19.14
N VAL A 220 -16.86 -14.71 -20.33
CA VAL A 220 -17.65 -15.87 -20.76
C VAL A 220 -16.94 -16.56 -21.92
N ASP A 221 -16.49 -17.78 -21.68
CA ASP A 221 -16.06 -18.70 -22.75
C ASP A 221 -17.29 -19.39 -23.35
N ASP A 222 -17.70 -18.91 -24.52
CA ASP A 222 -18.75 -19.48 -25.36
C ASP A 222 -18.20 -20.26 -26.58
N ILE A 223 -16.90 -20.55 -26.59
CA ILE A 223 -16.20 -21.24 -27.68
C ILE A 223 -15.73 -22.61 -27.21
N MET A 224 -14.75 -22.67 -26.30
CA MET A 224 -14.12 -23.92 -25.88
C MET A 224 -14.98 -24.68 -24.88
N GLY A 225 -15.62 -23.99 -23.94
CA GLY A 225 -16.58 -24.57 -22.99
C GLY A 225 -17.65 -25.43 -23.68
N PRO A 226 -18.41 -24.90 -24.64
CA PRO A 226 -19.42 -25.67 -25.37
C PRO A 226 -18.86 -26.80 -26.25
N GLU A 227 -17.67 -26.61 -26.84
CA GLU A 227 -17.07 -27.59 -27.74
C GLU A 227 -16.40 -28.77 -27.02
N ASN A 228 -15.89 -28.54 -25.81
CA ASN A 228 -15.16 -29.55 -25.04
C ASN A 228 -16.05 -30.24 -24.01
N LYS A 229 -16.25 -31.55 -24.19
CA LYS A 229 -17.00 -32.40 -23.24
C LYS A 229 -16.15 -33.02 -22.14
N GLY A 230 -14.85 -32.70 -22.11
CA GLY A 230 -13.87 -33.17 -21.14
C GLY A 230 -13.51 -32.10 -20.10
N THR A 231 -12.35 -32.28 -19.46
CA THR A 231 -11.80 -31.28 -18.54
C THR A 231 -11.18 -30.14 -19.32
N LEU A 232 -11.48 -28.90 -18.90
CA LEU A 232 -10.83 -27.68 -19.34
C LEU A 232 -10.12 -27.02 -18.16
N PHE A 233 -8.95 -26.46 -18.43
CA PHE A 233 -8.17 -25.64 -17.53
C PHE A 233 -8.08 -24.23 -18.11
N TYR A 234 -8.18 -23.22 -17.24
CA TYR A 234 -8.11 -21.82 -17.64
C TYR A 234 -6.90 -21.17 -16.99
N ARG A 235 -6.31 -20.21 -17.71
CA ARG A 235 -5.38 -19.24 -17.13
C ARG A 235 -5.70 -17.88 -17.70
N ILE A 236 -5.42 -16.87 -16.89
CA ILE A 236 -5.57 -15.47 -17.28
C ILE A 236 -4.18 -14.82 -17.13
N ARG A 237 -3.84 -13.85 -17.96
CA ARG A 237 -2.61 -13.07 -17.89
C ARG A 237 -2.94 -11.59 -18.00
N LYS A 238 -2.39 -10.76 -17.11
CA LYS A 238 -2.43 -9.30 -17.26
C LYS A 238 -1.31 -8.85 -18.21
N PHE A 239 -1.61 -7.97 -19.16
CA PHE A 239 -0.61 -7.31 -20.00
C PHE A 239 -0.14 -6.00 -19.33
N GLU A 240 1.17 -5.75 -19.39
CA GLU A 240 1.82 -4.50 -18.91
C GLU A 240 1.75 -3.37 -19.96
#